data_AF-A0A7S0G0C2-F1
#
_entry.id   AF-A0A7S0G0C2-F1
#
_cell.length_a   1.000
_cell.length_b   1.000
_cell.length_c   1.000
_cell.angle_alpha   90.00
_cell.angle_beta   90.00
_cell.angle_gamma   90.00
#
_symmetry.space_group_name_H-M   'P 1'
#
loop_
_entity.id
_entity.type
_entity.pdbx_description
1 polymer ?
#
loop_
_entity_poly.entity_id
_entity_poly.type
_entity_poly.pdbx_seq_one_letter_code
_entity_poly.pdbx_strand_id
1 'polypeptide(L)'
;GGGAPAARSPELLPSCLLSANFCSIRCRKSCYFDATVRWGVQGFTPYNHMLLPVGFSGVVEEYESLKNAVCLWDVACERQVELLGKDALRLAEMLTPRPLASMNVGECRYAMITDEAGKVLNDPVVLKLEEERYWLSIADSDLLL
;
A
#
# COMPACT_ATOMS: atom_id res chain seq x y z
N GLY A 1 7.71 1.50 -31.65
CA GLY A 1 6.33 1.00 -31.71
C GLY A 1 6.20 -0.10 -30.68
N GLY A 2 5.70 0.22 -29.49
CA GLY A 2 5.42 -0.76 -28.45
C GLY A 2 3.97 -1.21 -28.59
N GLY A 3 3.75 -2.39 -29.15
CA GLY A 3 2.43 -3.00 -29.17
C GLY A 3 2.03 -3.33 -27.74
N ALA A 4 0.90 -2.80 -27.28
CA ALA A 4 0.27 -3.27 -26.05
C ALA A 4 0.08 -4.80 -26.16
N PRO A 5 0.37 -5.59 -25.11
CA PRO A 5 0.09 -7.01 -25.14
C PRO A 5 -1.40 -7.21 -25.43
N ALA A 6 -1.69 -8.11 -26.37
CA ALA A 6 -3.06 -8.44 -26.75
C ALA A 6 -3.85 -8.81 -25.49
N ALA A 7 -4.99 -8.13 -25.27
CA ALA A 7 -5.88 -8.43 -24.17
C ALA A 7 -6.23 -9.93 -24.20
N ARG A 8 -5.81 -10.68 -23.18
CA ARG A 8 -6.20 -12.08 -23.03
C ARG A 8 -7.72 -12.13 -22.83
N SER A 9 -8.36 -13.17 -23.38
CA SER A 9 -9.79 -13.45 -23.24
C SER A 9 -10.24 -13.37 -21.77
N PRO A 10 -11.52 -13.06 -21.48
CA PRO A 10 -12.04 -12.91 -20.11
C PRO A 10 -12.24 -14.28 -19.41
N GLU A 11 -11.26 -15.17 -19.54
CA GLU A 11 -11.34 -16.55 -19.11
C GLU A 11 -10.51 -16.77 -17.84
N LEU A 12 -11.26 -17.12 -16.79
CA LEU A 12 -10.83 -17.67 -15.51
C LEU A 12 -9.93 -16.76 -14.67
N LEU A 13 -10.34 -16.57 -13.41
CA LEU A 13 -9.48 -15.98 -12.39
C LEU A 13 -8.11 -16.68 -12.43
N PRO A 14 -7.00 -15.92 -12.37
CA PRO A 14 -5.66 -16.50 -12.28
C PRO A 14 -5.64 -17.68 -11.31
N SER A 15 -5.00 -18.79 -11.70
CA SER A 15 -4.95 -20.01 -10.88
C SER A 15 -4.44 -19.75 -9.45
N CYS A 16 -3.62 -18.71 -9.27
CA CYS A 16 -3.14 -18.24 -7.96
C CYS A 16 -4.25 -17.70 -7.03
N LEU A 17 -5.37 -17.19 -7.57
CA LEU A 17 -6.51 -16.75 -6.77
C LEU A 17 -7.35 -17.92 -6.25
N LEU A 18 -7.33 -19.06 -6.96
CA LEU A 18 -8.10 -20.26 -6.60
C LEU A 18 -7.42 -21.10 -5.52
N SER A 19 -6.09 -21.05 -5.40
CA SER A 19 -5.32 -21.92 -4.49
C SER A 19 -5.22 -21.42 -3.04
N ALA A 20 -5.50 -20.14 -2.77
CA ALA A 20 -5.11 -19.49 -1.51
C ALA A 20 -6.26 -18.80 -0.74
N ASN A 21 -7.53 -19.19 -0.95
CA ASN A 21 -8.70 -18.57 -0.28
C ASN A 21 -8.81 -17.03 -0.45
N PHE A 22 -8.09 -16.45 -1.43
CA PHE A 22 -8.15 -15.03 -1.79
C PHE A 22 -9.51 -14.58 -2.36
N CYS A 23 -10.45 -15.51 -2.52
CA CYS A 23 -11.83 -15.25 -2.89
C CYS A 23 -12.72 -14.87 -1.68
N SER A 24 -12.16 -14.79 -0.46
CA SER A 24 -12.88 -14.33 0.74
C SER A 24 -13.06 -12.82 0.75
N ILE A 25 -14.22 -12.32 1.19
CA ILE A 25 -14.48 -10.89 1.41
C ILE A 25 -13.51 -10.23 2.41
N ARG A 26 -12.82 -11.04 3.23
CA ARG A 26 -11.79 -10.57 4.17
C ARG A 26 -10.50 -10.14 3.46
N CYS A 27 -10.24 -10.65 2.26
CA CYS A 27 -9.17 -10.16 1.39
C CYS A 27 -9.79 -9.23 0.35
N ARG A 28 -9.74 -7.92 0.63
CA ARG A 28 -10.37 -6.90 -0.20
C ARG A 28 -9.66 -6.78 -1.55
N LYS A 29 -10.43 -6.43 -2.58
CA LYS A 29 -9.90 -6.04 -3.90
C LYS A 29 -9.71 -4.52 -3.94
N SER A 30 -8.65 -4.06 -4.60
CA SER A 30 -8.47 -2.64 -4.91
C SER A 30 -9.43 -2.19 -6.02
N CYS A 31 -9.53 -0.88 -6.25
CA CYS A 31 -10.21 -0.32 -7.43
C CYS A 31 -9.49 -0.62 -8.75
N TYR A 32 -8.24 -1.09 -8.71
CA TYR A 32 -7.44 -1.42 -9.88
C TYR A 32 -7.35 -2.94 -10.14
N PHE A 33 -7.94 -3.77 -9.29
CA PHE A 33 -7.87 -5.23 -9.35
C PHE A 33 -8.20 -5.80 -10.73
N ASP A 34 -9.29 -5.38 -11.35
CA ASP A 34 -9.66 -5.90 -12.67
C ASP A 34 -8.65 -5.48 -13.75
N ALA A 35 -8.00 -4.33 -13.60
CA ALA A 35 -6.95 -3.89 -14.52
C ALA A 35 -5.68 -4.74 -14.37
N THR A 36 -5.29 -5.10 -13.15
CA THR A 36 -4.11 -5.96 -12.90
C THR A 36 -4.34 -7.37 -13.44
N VAL A 37 -5.56 -7.91 -13.28
CA VAL A 37 -5.96 -9.19 -13.90
C VAL A 37 -5.90 -9.11 -15.42
N ARG A 38 -6.48 -8.08 -16.05
CA ARG A 38 -6.41 -7.89 -17.51
C ARG A 38 -4.97 -7.76 -18.03
N TRP A 39 -4.08 -7.15 -17.25
CA TRP A 39 -2.67 -6.97 -17.61
C TRP A 39 -1.83 -8.24 -17.41
N GLY A 40 -2.37 -9.28 -16.77
CA GLY A 40 -1.72 -10.58 -16.64
C GLY A 40 -0.89 -10.73 -15.37
N VAL A 41 -1.35 -10.17 -14.25
CA VAL A 41 -0.78 -10.45 -12.92
C VAL A 41 -0.62 -11.96 -12.68
N GLN A 42 0.54 -12.36 -12.16
CA GLN A 42 0.92 -13.75 -11.93
C GLN A 42 0.59 -14.21 -10.50
N GLY A 43 0.52 -13.29 -9.54
CA GLY A 43 0.27 -13.61 -8.14
C GLY A 43 -0.19 -12.41 -7.32
N PHE A 44 -0.78 -12.70 -6.16
CA PHE A 44 -1.15 -11.72 -5.15
C PHE A 44 -0.64 -12.13 -3.77
N THR A 45 -0.35 -11.14 -2.93
CA THR A 45 -0.14 -11.31 -1.49
C THR A 45 -1.22 -10.51 -0.73
N PRO A 46 -1.69 -10.98 0.43
CA PRO A 46 -2.49 -10.13 1.31
C PRO A 46 -1.57 -9.07 1.94
N TYR A 47 -2.08 -7.84 2.06
CA TYR A 47 -1.44 -6.71 2.73
C TYR A 47 -2.54 -5.80 3.27
N ASN A 48 -2.58 -5.52 4.58
CA ASN A 48 -3.67 -4.82 5.25
C ASN A 48 -5.07 -5.35 4.84
N HIS A 49 -5.23 -6.67 4.80
CA HIS A 49 -6.47 -7.33 4.38
C HIS A 49 -6.94 -6.92 2.97
N MET A 50 -6.01 -6.60 2.08
CA MET A 50 -6.24 -6.25 0.67
C MET A 50 -5.23 -6.98 -0.22
N LEU A 51 -5.63 -7.32 -1.44
CA LEU A 51 -4.76 -8.01 -2.40
C LEU A 51 -3.77 -7.02 -3.03
N LEU A 52 -2.47 -7.29 -2.87
CA LEU A 52 -1.36 -6.62 -3.53
C LEU A 52 -0.81 -7.51 -4.66
N PRO A 53 -0.75 -7.04 -5.92
CA PRO A 53 -0.07 -7.76 -7.01
C PRO A 53 1.43 -7.95 -6.73
N VAL A 54 1.97 -9.14 -6.97
CA VAL A 54 3.40 -9.45 -6.70
C VAL A 54 4.22 -9.85 -7.93
N GLY A 55 3.66 -9.74 -9.13
CA GLY A 55 4.40 -9.96 -10.37
C GLY A 55 3.53 -10.00 -11.61
N PHE A 56 4.11 -9.62 -12.73
CA PHE A 56 3.55 -9.58 -14.08
C PHE A 56 4.47 -10.26 -15.12
N SER A 57 5.79 -10.26 -14.87
CA SER A 57 6.83 -10.89 -15.70
C SER A 57 7.95 -11.48 -14.82
N GLY A 58 9.14 -11.72 -15.37
CA GLY A 58 10.26 -12.23 -14.58
C GLY A 58 10.80 -11.18 -13.60
N VAL A 59 11.21 -11.60 -12.39
CA VAL A 59 11.74 -10.69 -11.35
C VAL A 59 12.87 -9.79 -11.86
N VAL A 60 13.79 -10.33 -12.65
CA VAL A 60 14.91 -9.56 -13.25
C VAL A 60 14.40 -8.56 -14.29
N GLU A 61 13.41 -8.94 -15.10
CA GLU A 61 12.83 -8.07 -16.12
C GLU A 61 12.03 -6.91 -15.50
N GLU A 62 11.29 -7.17 -14.41
CA GLU A 62 10.59 -6.14 -13.66
C GLU A 62 11.57 -5.19 -12.96
N TYR A 63 12.66 -5.72 -12.40
CA TYR A 63 13.72 -4.89 -11.80
C TYR A 63 14.38 -3.97 -12.83
N GLU A 64 14.69 -4.48 -14.02
CA GLU A 64 15.25 -3.65 -15.09
C GLU A 64 14.23 -2.62 -15.60
N SER A 65 12.95 -2.98 -15.69
CA SER A 65 11.87 -2.04 -16.04
C SER A 65 11.72 -0.93 -14.99
N LEU A 66 11.81 -1.28 -13.70
CA LEU A 66 11.72 -0.32 -12.60
C LEU A 66 12.84 0.73 -12.64
N LYS A 67 14.03 0.35 -13.10
CA LYS A 67 15.19 1.24 -13.18
C LYS A 67 15.25 2.05 -14.47
N ASN A 68 14.82 1.48 -15.58
CA ASN A 68 15.07 2.03 -16.91
C ASN A 68 13.79 2.50 -17.64
N ALA A 69 12.62 2.30 -17.05
CA ALA A 69 11.32 2.69 -17.62
C ALA A 69 10.39 3.28 -16.54
N VAL A 70 9.10 3.39 -16.86
CA VAL A 70 8.06 3.81 -15.93
C VAL A 70 7.18 2.61 -15.59
N CYS A 71 7.01 2.35 -14.30
CA CYS A 71 6.12 1.30 -13.80
C CYS A 71 4.91 1.94 -13.12
N LEU A 72 3.72 1.36 -13.35
CA LEU A 72 2.49 1.72 -12.66
C LEU A 72 2.09 0.59 -11.73
N TRP A 73 1.96 0.88 -10.44
CA TRP A 73 1.69 -0.13 -9.41
C TRP A 73 0.33 0.09 -8.76
N ASP A 74 -0.37 -1.01 -8.52
CA ASP A 74 -1.52 -1.03 -7.62
C ASP A 74 -1.03 -1.30 -6.19
N VAL A 75 -0.78 -0.21 -5.46
CA VAL A 75 -0.41 -0.21 -4.04
C VAL A 75 -1.57 0.27 -3.15
N ALA A 76 -2.81 0.08 -3.58
CA ALA A 76 -3.99 0.52 -2.81
C ALA A 76 -4.09 -0.15 -1.42
N CYS A 77 -3.34 -1.24 -1.20
CA CYS A 77 -3.20 -1.90 0.10
C CYS A 77 -2.41 -1.09 1.13
N GLU A 78 -1.65 -0.06 0.73
CA GLU A 78 -1.07 0.93 1.65
C GLU A 78 -2.21 1.84 2.16
N ARG A 79 -2.84 1.38 3.24
CA ARG A 79 -4.04 2.03 3.78
C ARG A 79 -3.66 3.33 4.47
N GLN A 80 -4.63 4.24 4.49
CA GLN A 80 -4.50 5.52 5.17
C GLN A 80 -5.27 5.47 6.48
N VAL A 81 -4.60 5.78 7.59
CA VAL A 81 -5.26 6.15 8.84
C VAL A 81 -5.28 7.66 8.92
N GLU A 82 -6.47 8.25 8.98
CA GLU A 82 -6.64 9.70 9.06
C GLU A 82 -6.76 10.15 10.53
N LEU A 83 -5.93 11.11 10.91
CA LEU A 83 -6.04 11.83 12.17
C LEU A 83 -6.51 13.25 11.85
N LEU A 84 -7.66 13.63 12.42
CA LEU A 84 -8.31 14.90 12.15
C LEU A 84 -8.76 15.59 13.44
N GLY A 85 -8.41 16.87 13.57
CA GLY A 85 -8.84 17.77 14.63
C GLY A 85 -7.69 18.31 15.48
N LYS A 86 -8.02 19.21 16.42
CA LYS A 86 -7.06 19.96 17.27
C LYS A 86 -5.96 19.14 17.95
N ASP A 87 -6.23 17.87 18.25
CA ASP A 87 -5.31 16.96 18.95
C ASP A 87 -4.60 15.98 18.00
N ALA A 88 -4.76 16.11 16.68
CA ALA A 88 -4.19 15.19 15.70
C ALA A 88 -2.66 15.13 15.75
N LEU A 89 -1.99 16.29 15.87
CA LEU A 89 -0.52 16.34 16.04
C LEU A 89 -0.09 15.62 17.32
N ARG A 90 -0.78 15.90 18.44
CA ARG A 90 -0.48 15.28 19.73
C ARG A 90 -0.63 13.77 19.65
N LEU A 91 -1.70 13.27 19.05
CA LEU A 91 -1.92 11.83 18.86
C LEU A 91 -0.84 11.22 17.94
N ALA A 92 -0.49 11.89 16.84
CA ALA A 92 0.56 11.42 15.94
C ALA A 92 1.92 11.29 16.65
N GLU A 93 2.32 12.29 17.44
CA GLU A 93 3.58 12.27 18.21
C GLU A 93 3.54 11.31 19.42
N MET A 94 2.35 10.88 19.88
CA MET A 94 2.25 9.79 20.85
C MET A 94 2.57 8.42 20.22
N LEU A 95 2.33 8.25 18.92
CA LEU A 95 2.57 6.99 18.22
C LEU A 95 4.02 6.81 17.78
N THR A 96 4.76 7.90 17.58
CA THR A 96 6.12 7.87 17.03
C THR A 96 7.09 8.75 17.81
N PRO A 97 8.34 8.29 18.05
CA PRO A 97 9.37 9.14 18.64
C PRO A 97 9.90 10.21 17.69
N ARG A 98 9.50 10.20 16.40
CA ARG A 98 9.94 11.18 15.41
C ARG A 98 9.15 12.49 15.58
N PRO A 99 9.79 13.65 15.80
CA PRO A 99 9.09 14.93 15.90
C PRO A 99 8.34 15.30 14.60
N LEU A 100 7.07 15.68 14.73
CA LEU A 100 6.17 16.04 13.63
C LEU A 100 5.72 17.51 13.68
N ALA A 101 5.87 18.18 14.82
CA ALA A 101 5.46 19.59 14.98
C ALA A 101 6.12 20.55 13.97
N SER A 102 7.33 20.22 13.51
CA SER A 102 8.06 21.01 12.49
C SER A 102 7.69 20.68 11.05
N MET A 103 6.66 19.85 10.81
CA MET A 103 6.18 19.58 9.46
C MET A 103 5.41 20.76 8.89
N ASN A 104 5.75 21.14 7.67
CA ASN A 104 4.91 22.03 6.87
C ASN A 104 3.78 21.23 6.20
N VAL A 105 2.65 21.88 5.93
CA VAL A 105 1.58 21.28 5.13
C VAL A 105 2.12 20.90 3.74
N GLY A 106 1.79 19.70 3.28
CA GLY A 106 2.30 19.09 2.05
C GLY A 106 3.57 18.26 2.23
N GLU A 107 4.20 18.27 3.40
CA GLU A 107 5.36 17.42 3.68
C GLU A 107 4.96 16.00 4.09
N CYS A 108 5.86 15.06 3.81
CA CYS A 108 5.80 13.71 4.31
C CYS A 108 7.07 13.34 5.10
N ARG A 109 6.92 12.43 6.07
CA ARG A 109 8.02 11.92 6.90
C ARG A 109 7.82 10.45 7.21
N TYR A 110 8.87 9.66 7.01
CA TYR A 110 8.91 8.27 7.47
C TYR A 110 8.92 8.21 9.01
N ALA A 111 7.96 7.58 9.65
CA ALA A 111 7.84 7.56 11.10
C ALA A 111 7.72 6.13 11.59
N MET A 112 8.54 5.75 12.55
CA MET A 112 8.40 4.44 13.19
C MET A 112 7.31 4.56 14.26
N ILE A 113 6.29 3.70 14.20
CA ILE A 113 5.31 3.58 15.28
C ILE A 113 5.80 2.50 16.25
N THR A 114 5.80 2.82 17.54
CA THR A 114 6.31 1.94 18.59
C THR A 114 5.32 1.78 19.73
N ASP A 115 5.35 0.63 20.41
CA ASP A 115 4.64 0.46 21.68
C ASP A 115 5.37 1.13 22.86
N GLU A 116 4.81 1.00 24.06
CA GLU A 116 5.37 1.56 25.30
C GLU A 116 6.76 1.01 25.66
N ALA A 117 7.13 -0.18 25.14
CA ALA A 117 8.44 -0.78 25.32
C ALA A 117 9.45 -0.37 24.22
N GLY A 118 9.03 0.47 23.27
CA GLY A 118 9.84 0.89 22.12
C GLY A 118 9.92 -0.16 21.02
N LYS A 119 9.08 -1.21 21.04
CA LYS A 119 9.04 -2.22 19.97
C LYS A 119 8.30 -1.65 18.77
N VAL A 120 8.86 -1.86 17.58
CA VAL A 120 8.26 -1.43 16.32
C VAL A 120 6.95 -2.18 16.07
N LEU A 121 5.87 -1.42 15.83
CA LEU A 121 4.55 -1.93 15.45
C LEU A 121 4.28 -1.75 13.96
N ASN A 122 4.70 -0.61 13.39
CA ASN A 122 4.55 -0.27 11.98
C ASN A 122 5.56 0.85 11.63
N ASP A 123 5.77 1.11 10.37
CA ASP A 123 6.72 2.10 9.86
C ASP A 123 6.11 2.99 8.76
N PRO A 124 5.01 3.71 9.06
CA PRO A 124 4.31 4.49 8.05
C PRO A 124 5.10 5.66 7.49
N VAL A 125 4.61 6.16 6.36
CA VAL A 125 4.86 7.54 5.93
C VAL A 125 3.74 8.42 6.48
N VAL A 126 4.09 9.39 7.32
CA VAL A 126 3.18 10.45 7.80
C VAL A 126 3.10 11.54 6.73
N LEU A 127 1.90 11.99 6.39
CA LEU A 127 1.66 13.14 5.52
C LEU A 127 0.90 14.20 6.31
N LYS A 128 1.37 15.46 6.30
CA LYS A 128 0.63 16.59 6.86
C LYS A 128 -0.20 17.22 5.75
N LEU A 129 -1.50 16.98 5.75
CA LEU A 129 -2.39 17.46 4.69
C LEU A 129 -2.91 18.87 4.94
N GLU A 130 -3.17 19.19 6.21
CA GLU A 130 -3.61 20.50 6.70
C GLU A 130 -3.06 20.68 8.12
N GLU A 131 -3.29 21.83 8.77
CA GLU A 131 -2.73 22.08 10.11
C GLU A 131 -3.20 21.08 11.17
N GLU A 132 -4.45 20.62 11.06
CA GLU A 132 -5.06 19.66 12.00
C GLU A 132 -5.39 18.33 11.33
N ARG A 133 -4.75 18.01 10.19
CA ARG A 133 -5.07 16.81 9.40
C ARG A 133 -3.83 16.08 8.93
N TYR A 134 -3.73 14.82 9.32
CA TYR A 134 -2.60 13.95 9.02
C TYR A 134 -3.09 12.62 8.45
N TRP A 135 -2.34 12.06 7.49
CA TRP A 135 -2.47 10.67 7.08
C TRP A 135 -1.25 9.87 7.51
N LEU A 136 -1.50 8.65 7.96
CA LEU A 136 -0.50 7.62 8.16
C LEU A 136 -0.67 6.59 7.04
N SER A 137 0.25 6.56 6.08
CA SER A 137 0.30 5.54 5.04
C SER A 137 1.03 4.33 5.61
N ILE A 138 0.27 3.33 6.08
CA ILE A 138 0.78 2.24 6.93
C ILE A 138 1.34 1.06 6.16
N ALA A 139 2.31 0.39 6.77
CA ALA A 139 2.82 -0.89 6.33
C ALA A 139 1.85 -2.06 6.68
N ASP A 140 2.26 -3.32 6.51
CA ASP A 140 1.43 -4.52 6.75
C ASP A 140 1.37 -4.90 8.24
N SER A 141 0.69 -4.09 9.02
CA SER A 141 0.24 -4.46 10.35
C SER A 141 -1.03 -3.70 10.71
N ASP A 142 -1.93 -4.37 11.43
CA ASP A 142 -3.17 -3.76 11.88
C ASP A 142 -2.88 -2.73 12.98
N LEU A 143 -2.58 -1.49 12.58
CA LEU A 143 -2.82 -0.29 13.41
C LEU A 143 -4.31 0.09 13.46
N LEU A 144 -5.13 -0.63 12.70
CA LEU A 144 -6.57 -0.45 12.57
C LEU A 144 -7.40 -1.31 13.55
N LEU A 145 -6.76 -1.98 14.53
CA LEU A 145 -7.42 -2.85 15.50
C LEU A 145 -7.10 -2.45 16.95
#